data_AF-A0A6J1R3B2-F1
#
_entry.id   AF-A0A6J1R3B2-F1
#
_cell.length_a   1.000
_cell.length_b   1.000
_cell.length_c   1.000
_cell.angle_alpha   90.00
_cell.angle_beta   90.00
_cell.angle_gamma   90.00
#
_symmetry.space_group_name_H-M   'P 1'
#
loop_
_entity.id
_entity.type
_entity.pdbx_description
1 polymer ?
#
loop_
_entity_poly.entity_id
_entity_poly.type
_entity_poly.pdbx_seq_one_letter_code
_entity_poly.pdbx_strand_id
1 'polypeptide(L)' 'MRMRYAKFPCPNPNCQSSFGLKSNLGTHIRYHCGQKPRFKCPYCDYICKFKADVKKHIQARHQNCYVYVIDIERNVVC' A
#
# COMPACT_ATOMS: atom_id res chain seq x y z
N MET A 1 -13.14 -30.38 5.78
CA MET A 1 -12.30 -29.34 5.11
C MET A 1 -13.09 -28.03 5.10
N ARG A 2 -12.48 -26.91 5.52
CA ARG A 2 -13.18 -25.64 5.82
C ARG A 2 -13.91 -25.08 4.59
N MET A 3 -15.24 -24.92 4.67
CA MET A 3 -16.04 -24.16 3.71
C MET A 3 -15.54 -22.72 3.67
N ARG A 4 -14.98 -22.31 2.53
CA ARG A 4 -14.57 -20.92 2.30
C ARG A 4 -15.84 -20.11 2.00
N TYR A 5 -16.39 -19.49 3.04
CA TYR A 5 -17.36 -18.40 2.89
C TYR A 5 -16.91 -17.48 1.76
N ALA A 6 -17.82 -17.15 0.84
CA ALA A 6 -17.55 -16.36 -0.36
C ALA A 6 -16.92 -15.01 0.01
N LYS A 7 -15.59 -14.95 0.03
CA LYS A 7 -14.83 -13.71 0.02
C LYS A 7 -14.83 -13.20 -1.40
N PHE A 8 -14.96 -11.89 -1.60
CA PHE A 8 -14.80 -11.25 -2.89
C PHE A 8 -13.30 -11.07 -3.17
N PRO A 9 -12.66 -11.95 -3.98
CA PRO A 9 -11.24 -11.80 -4.29
C PRO A 9 -11.01 -10.64 -5.26
N CYS A 10 -9.82 -10.05 -5.19
CA CYS A 10 -9.39 -9.11 -6.22
C CYS A 10 -9.27 -9.82 -7.58
N PRO A 11 -9.81 -9.26 -8.68
CA PRO A 11 -9.69 -9.85 -10.01
C PRO A 11 -8.29 -9.71 -10.62
N ASN A 12 -7.40 -8.90 -10.02
CA ASN A 12 -6.04 -8.72 -10.52
C ASN A 12 -5.16 -9.91 -10.13
N PRO A 13 -4.56 -10.66 -11.09
CA PRO A 13 -3.72 -11.83 -10.81
C PRO A 13 -2.46 -11.48 -10.00
N ASN A 14 -2.00 -10.23 -10.05
CA ASN A 14 -0.87 -9.74 -9.25
C ASN A 14 -1.29 -9.28 -7.85
N CYS A 15 -2.55 -9.51 -7.44
CA CYS A 15 -3.10 -9.09 -6.15
C CYS A 15 -3.84 -10.23 -5.44
N GLN A 16 -3.28 -10.71 -4.33
CA GLN A 16 -3.84 -11.81 -3.54
C GLN A 16 -4.84 -11.35 -2.45
N SER A 17 -5.36 -10.12 -2.54
CA SER A 17 -6.27 -9.57 -1.53
C SER A 17 -7.70 -10.11 -1.70
N SER A 18 -8.36 -10.46 -0.59
CA SER A 18 -9.76 -10.93 -0.57
C SER A 18 -10.55 -10.23 0.52
N PHE A 19 -11.78 -9.80 0.21
CA PHE A 19 -12.60 -8.97 1.10
C PHE A 19 -13.90 -9.67 1.47
N GLY A 20 -14.40 -9.45 2.69
CA GLY A 20 -15.70 -9.98 3.11
C GLY A 20 -16.88 -9.23 2.51
N LEU A 21 -16.67 -8.01 2.00
CA LEU A 21 -17.71 -7.13 1.46
C LEU A 21 -17.35 -6.66 0.05
N LYS A 22 -18.36 -6.59 -0.83
CA LYS A 22 -18.21 -6.09 -2.20
C LYS A 22 -17.81 -4.61 -2.25
N SER A 23 -18.30 -3.78 -1.31
CA SER A 23 -17.91 -2.37 -1.19
C SER A 23 -16.42 -2.21 -0.92
N ASN A 24 -15.85 -3.02 -0.01
CA ASN A 24 -14.43 -3.03 0.29
C ASN A 24 -13.58 -3.47 -0.91
N LEU A 25 -14.05 -4.49 -1.67
CA LEU A 25 -13.41 -4.86 -2.93
C LEU A 25 -13.45 -3.71 -3.94
N GLY A 26 -14.59 -3.01 -4.07
CA GLY A 26 -14.73 -1.86 -4.98
C GLY A 26 -13.74 -0.74 -4.65
N THR A 27 -13.63 -0.38 -3.37
CA THR A 27 -12.63 0.60 -2.90
C THR A 27 -11.21 0.11 -3.13
N HIS A 28 -10.93 -1.16 -2.87
CA HIS A 28 -9.62 -1.77 -3.16
C HIS A 28 -9.25 -1.65 -4.63
N ILE A 29 -10.12 -2.06 -5.54
CA ILE A 29 -9.86 -2.00 -6.99
C ILE A 29 -9.64 -0.56 -7.42
N ARG A 30 -10.48 0.37 -6.95
CA ARG A 30 -10.44 1.78 -7.36
C ARG A 30 -9.19 2.53 -6.89
N TYR A 31 -8.73 2.26 -5.66
CA TYR A 31 -7.70 3.11 -5.03
C TYR A 31 -6.43 2.38 -4.60
N HIS A 32 -6.42 1.05 -4.49
CA HIS A 32 -5.28 0.30 -3.95
C HIS A 32 -4.68 -0.68 -4.94
N CYS A 33 -5.50 -1.27 -5.81
CA CYS A 33 -5.07 -2.23 -6.81
C CYS A 33 -4.34 -1.53 -7.96
N GLY A 34 -3.19 -2.07 -8.38
CA GLY A 34 -2.41 -1.50 -9.48
C GLY A 34 -1.69 -0.19 -9.15
N GLN A 35 -1.75 0.30 -7.91
CA GLN A 35 -0.98 1.47 -7.51
C GLN A 35 0.51 1.15 -7.46
N LYS A 36 1.29 1.94 -8.19
CA LYS A 36 2.75 1.85 -8.21
C LYS A 36 3.33 2.34 -6.88
N PRO A 37 4.48 1.79 -6.45
CA PRO A 37 5.18 2.31 -5.28
C PRO A 37 5.63 3.76 -5.57
N ARG A 38 5.13 4.70 -4.77
CA ARG A 38 5.32 6.16 -4.94
C ARG A 38 6.05 6.80 -3.76
N PHE A 39 6.02 6.15 -2.61
CA PHE A 39 6.51 6.70 -1.35
C PHE A 39 7.77 5.99 -0.93
N LYS A 40 8.90 6.70 -0.95
CA LYS A 40 10.22 6.18 -0.56
C LYS A 40 10.57 6.60 0.87
N CYS A 41 11.21 5.69 1.60
CA CYS A 41 11.85 5.97 2.88
C CYS A 41 13.11 6.82 2.64
N PRO A 42 13.32 7.93 3.38
CA PRO A 42 14.52 8.74 3.22
C PRO A 42 15.80 8.06 3.72
N TYR A 43 15.69 7.02 4.57
CA TYR A 43 16.83 6.39 5.24
C TYR A 43 17.24 5.05 4.61
N CYS A 44 16.48 4.53 3.65
CA CYS A 44 16.79 3.26 2.98
C CYS A 44 16.05 3.14 1.63
N ASP A 45 16.27 2.04 0.91
CA ASP A 45 15.64 1.77 -0.39
C ASP A 45 14.22 1.18 -0.29
N TYR A 46 13.58 1.27 0.88
CA TYR A 46 12.19 0.87 1.04
C TYR A 46 11.25 1.84 0.30
N ILE A 47 10.48 1.31 -0.65
CA ILE A 47 9.45 2.06 -1.39
C ILE A 47 8.11 1.35 -1.26
N CYS A 48 7.07 2.15 -1.00
CA CYS A 48 5.73 1.66 -0.76
C CYS A 48 4.69 2.49 -1.52
N LYS A 49 3.51 1.91 -1.70
CA LYS A 49 2.36 2.57 -2.35
C LYS A 49 1.60 3.53 -1.43
N PHE A 50 1.71 3.37 -0.11
CA PHE A 50 1.04 4.24 0.86
C PHE A 50 2.02 4.93 1.80
N LYS A 51 1.78 6.23 2.07
CA LYS A 51 2.57 7.01 3.05
C LYS A 51 2.52 6.38 4.44
N ALA A 52 1.36 5.87 4.84
CA ALA A 52 1.17 5.26 6.16
C ALA A 52 2.11 4.06 6.39
N ASP A 53 2.35 3.27 5.35
CA ASP A 53 3.23 2.10 5.44
C ASP A 53 4.70 2.53 5.59
N VAL A 54 5.13 3.59 4.89
CA VAL A 54 6.48 4.15 5.06
C VAL A 54 6.65 4.72 6.47
N LYS A 55 5.65 5.41 7.03
CA LYS A 55 5.70 5.91 8.41
C LYS A 55 5.88 4.77 9.43
N LYS A 56 5.10 3.70 9.30
CA LYS A 56 5.21 2.50 10.16
C LYS A 56 6.57 1.83 10.00
N HIS A 57 7.07 1.75 8.76
CA HIS A 57 8.41 1.25 8.47
C HIS A 57 9.49 2.07 9.20
N ILE A 58 9.45 3.41 9.12
CA ILE A 58 10.41 4.29 9.81
C ILE A 58 10.35 4.05 11.31
N GLN A 59 9.15 4.03 11.91
CA GLN A 59 9.00 3.79 13.35
C GLN A 59 9.58 2.44 13.80
N ALA A 60 9.47 1.40 12.99
CA ALA A 60 9.91 0.04 13.33
C ALA A 60 11.38 -0.26 12.99
N ARG A 61 11.92 0.36 11.94
CA ARG A 61 13.25 0.07 11.37
C ARG A 61 14.27 1.20 11.59
N HIS A 62 13.80 2.41 11.88
CA HIS A 62 14.60 3.61 12.04
C HIS A 62 14.20 4.33 13.35
N GLN A 63 14.54 3.72 14.49
CA GLN A 63 14.25 4.29 15.81
C GLN A 63 14.99 5.63 15.97
N ASN A 64 14.30 6.64 16.51
CA ASN A 64 14.77 8.03 16.66
C ASN A 64 14.99 8.84 15.37
N CYS A 65 14.53 8.35 14.21
CA CYS A 65 14.57 9.12 12.97
C CYS A 65 13.28 9.92 12.74
N TYR A 66 13.37 11.10 12.12
CA TYR A 66 12.20 11.92 11.79
C TYR A 66 11.30 11.20 10.78
N VAL A 67 9.99 11.17 11.05
CA VAL A 67 9.01 10.42 10.27
C VAL A 67 8.48 11.27 9.11
N TYR A 68 9.28 11.39 8.05
CA TYR A 68 8.90 12.00 6.79
C TYR A 68 9.04 11.03 5.62
N VAL A 69 8.27 11.28 4.57
CA VAL A 69 8.10 10.37 3.43
C VAL A 69 8.41 11.11 2.14
N ILE A 70 9.28 10.56 1.31
CA ILE A 70 9.63 11.14 0.01
C ILE A 70 8.60 10.66 -1.03
N ASP A 71 8.01 11.58 -1.77
CA ASP A 71 7.09 11.29 -2.88
C ASP A 71 7.85 11.37 -4.21
N ILE A 72 8.13 10.22 -4.82
CA ILE A 72 8.99 10.14 -6.02
C ILE A 72 8.28 10.52 -7.32
N GLU A 73 6.93 10.58 -7.32
CA GLU A 73 6.16 10.94 -8.52
C GLU A 73 5.79 12.43 -8.56
N ARG A 74 6.12 13.18 -7.51
CA ARG A 74 5.82 14.61 -7.43
C ARG A 74 6.89 15.42 -8.16
N ASN A 75 6.97 15.27 -9.48
CA ASN A 75 7.61 16.27 -10.33
C ASN A 75 6.75 17.53 -10.28
N VAL A 76 7.16 18.49 -9.47
CA VAL A 76 6.68 19.87 -9.56
C VAL A 76 7.26 20.42 -10.87
N VAL A 77 6.53 20.18 -11.96
CA VAL A 77 6.70 20.95 -13.19
C VAL A 77 6.04 22.30 -12.89
N CYS A 78 6.86 23.30 -12.62
CA CYS A 78 6.47 24.69 -12.64
C CYS A 78 6.12 25.13 -14.06
#